data_AF-A0A957KLU0-F1
#
_entry.id   AF-A0A957KLU0-F1
#
_cell.length_a   1.000
_cell.length_b   1.000
_cell.length_c   1.000
_cell.angle_alpha   90.00
_cell.angle_beta   90.00
_cell.angle_gamma   90.00
#
_symmetry.space_group_name_H-M   'P 1'
#
loop_
_entity.id
_entity.type
_entity.pdbx_description
1 polymer ?
#
loop_
_entity_poly.entity_id
_entity_poly.type
_entity_poly.pdbx_seq_one_letter_code
_entity_poly.pdbx_strand_id
1 'polypeptide(L)'
;MTVLAVHTEDNVLSSAVERLRTLLAQVQDGAFAGAAVEPSLTAQGAVLVRFQPIFARDALPALQEGDVRDFLIFDNNKHWSGLQRLGPRLCADMPALRSGLAMLLDESRPLADRYDFAIGHINGMGRAVATAILL
;
A
#
# COMPACT_ATOMS: atom_id res chain seq x y z
N MET A 1 -9.04 44.11 -8.48
CA MET A 1 -8.05 43.42 -9.34
C MET A 1 -7.81 42.03 -8.76
N THR A 2 -8.83 41.16 -8.80
CA THR A 2 -8.83 39.88 -8.03
C THR A 2 -9.57 38.75 -8.77
N VAL A 3 -10.14 39.00 -9.96
CA VAL A 3 -10.98 38.02 -10.68
C VAL A 3 -10.18 37.19 -11.70
N LEU A 4 -8.94 37.58 -12.02
CA LEU A 4 -8.11 36.92 -13.05
C LEU A 4 -7.34 35.68 -12.55
N ALA A 5 -7.10 35.55 -11.24
CA ALA A 5 -6.31 34.43 -10.71
C ALA A 5 -7.12 33.12 -10.62
N VAL A 6 -8.39 33.19 -10.18
CA VAL A 6 -9.27 32.01 -10.00
C VAL A 6 -9.57 31.32 -11.34
N HIS A 7 -9.78 32.08 -12.41
CA HIS A 7 -10.05 31.52 -13.74
C HIS A 7 -8.85 30.80 -14.38
N THR A 8 -7.63 31.05 -13.91
CA THR A 8 -6.43 30.44 -14.50
C THR A 8 -6.17 29.05 -13.91
N GLU A 9 -6.40 28.86 -12.61
CA GLU A 9 -6.24 27.56 -11.94
C GLU A 9 -7.33 26.55 -12.37
N ASP A 10 -8.59 26.99 -12.48
CA ASP A 10 -9.70 26.16 -12.97
C ASP A 10 -9.48 25.67 -14.41
N ASN A 11 -8.83 26.50 -15.24
CA ASN A 11 -8.47 26.16 -16.62
C ASN A 11 -7.33 25.12 -16.66
N VAL A 12 -6.32 25.26 -15.80
CA VAL A 12 -5.20 24.30 -15.70
C VAL A 12 -5.69 22.94 -15.20
N LEU A 13 -6.54 22.91 -14.17
CA LEU A 13 -7.15 21.68 -13.65
C LEU A 13 -8.02 21.00 -14.71
N SER A 14 -8.87 21.76 -15.40
CA SER A 14 -9.72 21.23 -16.47
C SER A 14 -8.89 20.62 -17.62
N SER A 15 -7.85 21.33 -18.06
CA SER A 15 -6.92 20.84 -19.08
C SER A 15 -6.16 19.59 -18.64
N ALA A 16 -5.71 19.54 -17.38
CA ALA A 16 -5.04 18.36 -16.83
C ALA A 16 -5.97 17.14 -16.79
N VAL A 17 -7.23 17.34 -16.37
CA VAL A 17 -8.24 16.27 -16.33
C VAL A 17 -8.56 15.75 -17.74
N GLU A 18 -8.71 16.64 -18.71
CA GLU A 18 -8.91 16.22 -20.11
C GLU A 18 -7.73 15.41 -20.63
N ARG A 19 -6.50 15.87 -20.38
CA ARG A 19 -5.28 15.15 -20.79
C ARG A 19 -5.21 13.77 -20.14
N LEU A 20 -5.57 13.65 -18.87
CA LEU A 20 -5.64 12.36 -18.17
C LEU A 20 -6.71 11.43 -18.75
N ARG A 21 -7.89 11.96 -19.10
CA ARG A 21 -8.95 11.16 -19.75
C ARG A 21 -8.52 10.64 -21.11
N THR A 22 -7.85 11.48 -21.92
CA THR A 22 -7.32 11.06 -23.22
C THR A 22 -6.27 9.96 -23.07
N LEU A 23 -5.33 10.13 -22.12
CA LEU A 23 -4.33 9.10 -21.83
C LEU A 23 -4.99 7.80 -21.34
N LEU A 24 -6.00 7.88 -20.48
CA LEU A 24 -6.73 6.71 -20.00
C LEU A 24 -7.38 5.93 -21.14
N ALA A 25 -8.03 6.62 -22.08
CA ALA A 25 -8.63 5.98 -23.26
C ALA A 25 -7.56 5.25 -24.11
N GLN A 26 -6.41 5.89 -24.34
CA GLN A 26 -5.30 5.26 -25.06
C GLN A 26 -4.76 4.01 -24.36
N VAL A 27 -4.67 4.03 -23.02
CA VAL A 27 -4.27 2.85 -22.23
C VAL A 27 -5.31 1.73 -22.38
N GLN A 28 -6.60 2.04 -22.29
CA GLN A 28 -7.69 1.08 -22.44
C GLN A 28 -7.75 0.45 -23.83
N ASP A 29 -7.42 1.22 -24.86
CA ASP A 29 -7.29 0.74 -26.25
C ASP A 29 -5.99 -0.04 -26.52
N GLY A 30 -5.16 -0.25 -25.49
CA GLY A 30 -3.96 -1.08 -25.58
C GLY A 30 -2.75 -0.37 -26.23
N ALA A 31 -2.75 0.96 -26.34
CA ALA A 31 -1.65 1.73 -26.95
C ALA A 31 -0.28 1.47 -26.31
N PHE A 32 -0.25 0.94 -25.08
CA PHE A 32 0.96 0.61 -24.33
C PHE A 32 1.11 -0.90 -24.03
N ALA A 33 0.29 -1.78 -24.61
CA ALA A 33 0.25 -3.21 -24.28
C ALA A 33 1.57 -3.97 -24.56
N GLY A 34 2.47 -3.40 -25.37
CA GLY A 34 3.80 -3.94 -25.67
C GLY A 34 4.96 -3.13 -25.06
N ALA A 35 4.67 -2.10 -24.26
CA ALA A 35 5.73 -1.33 -23.61
C ALA A 35 6.41 -2.20 -22.54
N ALA A 36 7.74 -2.19 -22.52
CA ALA A 36 8.49 -2.84 -21.44
C ALA A 36 8.14 -2.15 -20.12
N VAL A 37 7.43 -2.85 -19.24
CA VAL A 37 7.18 -2.39 -17.88
C VAL A 37 8.44 -2.66 -17.06
N GLU A 38 8.87 -1.66 -16.29
CA GLU A 38 10.00 -1.81 -15.37
C GLU A 38 9.79 -3.06 -14.48
N PRO A 39 10.78 -3.96 -14.35
CA PRO A 39 10.61 -5.21 -13.60
C PRO A 39 10.13 -5.03 -12.16
N SER A 40 10.47 -3.90 -11.52
CA SER A 40 10.01 -3.54 -10.18
C SER A 40 8.49 -3.31 -10.12
N LEU A 41 7.89 -2.73 -11.15
CA LEU A 41 6.45 -2.51 -11.21
C LEU A 41 5.69 -3.82 -11.42
N THR A 42 6.24 -4.75 -12.22
CA THR A 42 5.69 -6.10 -12.37
C THR A 42 5.74 -6.85 -11.04
N ALA A 43 6.85 -6.76 -10.31
CA ALA A 43 6.98 -7.34 -8.98
C ALA A 43 5.99 -6.74 -7.98
N GLN A 44 5.83 -5.41 -7.98
CA GLN A 44 4.83 -4.71 -7.16
C GLN A 44 3.41 -5.18 -7.47
N GLY A 45 3.03 -5.27 -8.75
CA GLY A 45 1.72 -5.75 -9.16
C GLY A 45 1.44 -7.17 -8.65
N ALA A 46 2.40 -8.09 -8.79
CA ALA A 46 2.25 -9.46 -8.30
C ALA A 46 2.11 -9.54 -6.77
N VAL A 47 2.85 -8.70 -6.04
CA VAL A 47 2.78 -8.62 -4.57
C VAL A 47 1.42 -8.09 -4.13
N LEU A 48 0.94 -7.01 -4.74
CA LEU A 48 -0.37 -6.43 -4.43
C LEU A 48 -1.50 -7.43 -4.71
N VAL A 49 -1.49 -8.08 -5.88
CA VAL A 49 -2.49 -9.10 -6.23
C VAL A 49 -2.57 -10.21 -5.17
N ARG A 50 -1.43 -10.64 -4.63
CA ARG A 50 -1.38 -11.72 -3.63
C ARG A 50 -1.73 -11.25 -2.22
N PHE A 51 -1.15 -10.14 -1.76
CA PHE A 51 -1.16 -9.77 -0.34
C PHE A 51 -2.16 -8.68 0.01
N GLN A 52 -2.58 -7.84 -0.93
CA GLN A 52 -3.57 -6.79 -0.66
C GLN A 52 -4.91 -7.37 -0.13
N PRO A 53 -5.47 -8.46 -0.69
CA PRO A 53 -6.72 -9.03 -0.17
C PRO A 53 -6.56 -9.62 1.25
N ILE A 54 -5.35 -10.07 1.59
CA ILE A 54 -5.02 -10.67 2.90
C ILE A 54 -4.92 -9.59 3.98
N PHE A 55 -4.30 -8.46 3.65
CA PHE A 55 -4.17 -7.32 4.56
C PHE A 55 -5.35 -6.35 4.47
N ALA A 56 -6.36 -6.60 3.66
CA ALA A 56 -7.57 -5.78 3.62
C ALA A 56 -8.21 -5.69 5.02
N ARG A 57 -8.69 -4.50 5.40
CA ARG A 57 -9.24 -4.25 6.74
C ARG A 57 -10.31 -5.25 7.15
N ASP A 58 -11.18 -5.62 6.22
CA ASP A 58 -12.27 -6.58 6.42
C ASP A 58 -11.79 -8.04 6.52
N ALA A 59 -10.59 -8.34 6.02
CA ALA A 59 -9.97 -9.66 6.08
C ALA A 59 -9.12 -9.88 7.35
N LEU A 60 -8.75 -8.81 8.07
CA LEU A 60 -7.92 -8.88 9.29
C LEU A 60 -8.49 -9.80 10.38
N PRO A 61 -9.81 -9.93 10.61
CA PRO A 61 -10.36 -10.92 11.55
C PRO A 61 -10.08 -12.38 11.15
N ALA A 62 -9.71 -12.66 9.90
CA ALA A 62 -9.35 -13.99 9.40
C ALA A 62 -7.84 -14.20 9.17
N LEU A 63 -7.03 -13.13 9.11
CA LEU A 63 -5.58 -13.13 8.92
C LEU A 63 -4.82 -14.16 9.77
N GLN A 64 -4.15 -15.14 9.17
CA GLN A 64 -3.39 -16.15 9.92
C GLN A 64 -1.91 -15.79 10.05
N GLU A 65 -1.23 -16.38 11.04
CA GLU A 65 0.21 -16.23 11.22
C GLU A 65 1.00 -16.65 9.97
N GLY A 66 0.55 -17.72 9.30
CA GLY A 66 1.15 -18.20 8.05
C GLY A 66 1.14 -17.13 6.96
N ASP A 67 0.04 -16.41 6.79
CA ASP A 67 -0.09 -15.34 5.79
C ASP A 67 0.90 -14.21 6.03
N VAL A 68 1.06 -13.81 7.30
CA VAL A 68 1.99 -12.77 7.73
C VAL A 68 3.42 -13.23 7.51
N ARG A 69 3.77 -14.45 7.94
CA ARG A 69 5.13 -15.00 7.77
C ARG A 69 5.49 -15.15 6.30
N ASP A 70 4.55 -15.57 5.47
CA ASP A 70 4.71 -15.65 4.02
C ASP A 70 5.04 -14.28 3.43
N PHE A 71 4.33 -13.23 3.82
CA PHE A 71 4.63 -11.86 3.37
C PHE A 71 6.05 -11.43 3.76
N LEU A 72 6.55 -11.78 4.94
CA LEU A 72 7.87 -11.35 5.40
C LEU A 72 9.05 -12.00 4.63
N ILE A 73 8.79 -13.03 3.83
CA ILE A 73 9.83 -13.69 3.02
C ILE A 73 10.14 -12.83 1.79
N PHE A 74 11.43 -12.56 1.56
CA PHE A 74 11.89 -11.75 0.42
C PHE A 74 11.41 -12.30 -0.93
N ASP A 75 11.46 -13.61 -1.12
CA ASP A 75 10.96 -14.26 -2.34
C ASP A 75 9.46 -14.07 -2.57
N ASN A 76 8.71 -13.68 -1.55
CA ASN A 76 7.28 -13.41 -1.64
C ASN A 76 6.97 -11.92 -1.77
N ASN A 77 7.55 -11.05 -0.93
CA ASN A 77 7.30 -9.62 -1.00
C ASN A 77 8.13 -8.88 -2.04
N LYS A 78 9.20 -9.48 -2.59
CA LYS A 78 10.06 -8.97 -3.68
C LYS A 78 10.76 -7.63 -3.47
N HIS A 79 10.54 -6.93 -2.36
CA HIS A 79 11.04 -5.56 -2.15
C HIS A 79 11.88 -5.43 -0.87
N TRP A 80 11.51 -6.10 0.22
CA TRP A 80 12.14 -5.93 1.53
C TRP A 80 12.85 -7.20 1.99
N SER A 81 14.17 -7.15 1.99
CA SER A 81 15.01 -8.23 2.49
C SER A 81 15.08 -8.25 4.02
N GLY A 82 15.11 -9.44 4.61
CA GLY A 82 15.39 -9.60 6.04
C GLY A 82 14.21 -9.22 6.94
N LEU A 83 12.98 -9.21 6.45
CA LEU A 83 11.80 -9.06 7.31
C LEU A 83 11.46 -10.37 8.03
N GLN A 84 11.79 -11.52 7.43
CA GLN A 84 11.47 -12.85 7.97
C GLN A 84 12.01 -13.10 9.39
N ARG A 85 13.13 -12.45 9.78
CA ARG A 85 13.68 -12.52 11.15
C ARG A 85 12.77 -11.90 12.21
N LEU A 86 11.83 -11.04 11.81
CA LEU A 86 10.88 -10.38 12.71
C LEU A 86 9.62 -11.23 12.93
N GLY A 87 9.33 -12.19 12.05
CA GLY A 87 8.13 -13.02 12.09
C GLY A 87 7.82 -13.62 13.45
N PRO A 88 8.77 -14.27 14.15
CA PRO A 88 8.51 -14.85 15.48
C PRO A 88 8.05 -13.83 16.52
N ARG A 89 8.55 -12.58 16.47
CA ARG A 89 8.14 -11.53 17.42
C ARG A 89 6.83 -10.87 16.99
N LEU A 90 6.70 -10.62 15.68
CA LEU A 90 5.53 -9.98 15.07
C LEU A 90 4.24 -10.80 15.24
N CYS A 91 4.34 -12.12 15.06
CA CYS A 91 3.20 -13.04 15.14
C CYS A 91 3.01 -13.65 16.54
N ALA A 92 3.79 -13.23 17.55
CA ALA A 92 3.69 -13.79 18.91
C ALA A 92 2.32 -13.51 19.56
N ASP A 93 1.67 -12.41 19.18
CA ASP A 93 0.33 -12.02 19.64
C ASP A 93 -0.51 -11.64 18.41
N MET A 94 -1.17 -12.64 17.82
CA MET A 94 -2.04 -12.43 16.66
C MET A 94 -3.23 -11.51 16.95
N PRO A 95 -3.91 -11.56 18.11
CA PRO A 95 -4.89 -10.55 18.47
C PRO A 95 -4.35 -9.10 18.42
N ALA A 96 -3.20 -8.83 19.05
CA ALA A 96 -2.59 -7.49 19.03
C ALA A 96 -2.11 -7.08 17.63
N LEU A 97 -1.60 -8.03 16.83
CA LEU A 97 -1.25 -7.80 15.44
C LEU A 97 -2.48 -7.36 14.63
N ARG A 98 -3.61 -8.09 14.74
CA ARG A 98 -4.83 -7.76 14.01
C ARG A 98 -5.40 -6.40 14.43
N SER A 99 -5.44 -6.08 15.73
CA SER A 99 -5.92 -4.78 16.20
C SER A 99 -5.04 -3.63 15.74
N GLY A 100 -3.70 -3.79 15.82
CA GLY A 100 -2.79 -2.75 15.37
C GLY A 100 -2.78 -2.58 13.85
N LEU A 101 -2.95 -3.66 13.07
CA LEU A 101 -3.16 -3.56 11.61
C LEU A 101 -4.49 -2.88 11.27
N ALA A 102 -5.55 -3.17 12.01
CA ALA A 102 -6.85 -2.51 11.82
C ALA A 102 -6.76 -1.00 12.08
N MET A 103 -5.83 -0.58 12.95
CA MET A 103 -5.49 0.84 13.12
C MET A 103 -4.57 1.34 12.01
N LEU A 104 -3.52 0.61 11.67
CA LEU A 104 -2.56 1.02 10.62
C LEU A 104 -3.26 1.31 9.29
N LEU A 105 -4.30 0.54 8.96
CA LEU A 105 -5.01 0.58 7.67
C LEU A 105 -6.31 1.40 7.68
N ASP A 106 -6.57 2.17 8.75
CA ASP A 106 -7.75 3.02 8.84
C ASP A 106 -7.57 4.37 8.12
N GLU A 107 -7.73 4.41 6.80
CA GLU A 107 -7.50 5.65 6.03
C GLU A 107 -8.37 6.86 6.42
N SER A 108 -9.39 6.67 7.28
CA SER A 108 -10.14 7.78 7.87
C SER A 108 -9.34 8.61 8.89
N ARG A 109 -8.17 8.13 9.33
CA ARG A 109 -7.32 8.79 10.33
C ARG A 109 -5.99 9.27 9.75
N PRO A 110 -5.38 10.32 10.33
CA PRO A 110 -4.06 10.78 9.94
C PRO A 110 -3.03 9.65 9.94
N LEU A 111 -2.15 9.64 8.93
CA LEU A 111 -1.13 8.60 8.78
C LEU A 111 -0.21 8.53 10.01
N ALA A 112 0.19 9.68 10.57
CA ALA A 112 1.07 9.74 11.74
C ALA A 112 0.49 8.96 12.93
N ASP A 113 -0.76 9.24 13.28
CA ASP A 113 -1.44 8.58 14.41
C ASP A 113 -1.51 7.06 14.24
N ARG A 114 -1.83 6.61 13.01
CA ARG A 114 -1.92 5.18 12.68
C ARG A 114 -0.58 4.47 12.73
N TYR A 115 0.43 5.12 12.17
CA TYR A 115 1.78 4.59 12.07
C TYR A 115 2.42 4.47 13.46
N ASP A 116 2.35 5.54 14.24
CA ASP A 116 2.91 5.60 15.59
C ASP A 116 2.21 4.62 16.52
N PHE A 117 0.88 4.50 16.41
CA PHE A 117 0.13 3.48 17.14
C PHE A 117 0.60 2.07 16.79
N ALA A 118 0.68 1.72 15.50
CA ALA A 118 1.01 0.37 15.08
C ALA A 118 2.41 -0.07 15.54
N ILE A 119 3.41 0.82 15.45
CA ILE A 119 4.78 0.55 15.90
C ILE A 119 4.88 0.47 17.43
N GLY A 120 4.09 1.27 18.17
CA GLY A 120 4.06 1.21 19.63
C GLY A 120 3.26 0.00 20.18
N HIS A 121 2.25 -0.46 19.44
CA HIS A 121 1.32 -1.49 19.89
C HIS A 121 1.77 -2.90 19.52
N ILE A 122 2.33 -3.10 18.34
CA ILE A 122 2.64 -4.44 17.83
C ILE A 122 4.11 -4.77 18.12
N ASN A 123 4.33 -5.73 19.01
CA ASN A 123 5.67 -6.22 19.31
C ASN A 123 6.35 -6.77 18.04
N GLY A 124 7.59 -6.34 17.77
CA GLY A 124 8.31 -6.73 16.56
C GLY A 124 7.94 -5.92 15.30
N MET A 125 6.93 -5.03 15.37
CA MET A 125 6.63 -4.07 14.30
C MET A 125 7.62 -2.90 14.34
N GLY A 126 8.65 -2.98 13.49
CA GLY A 126 9.53 -1.85 13.21
C GLY A 126 9.07 -1.06 11.98
N ARG A 127 9.73 0.08 11.74
CA ARG A 127 9.49 0.95 10.58
C ARG A 127 9.45 0.18 9.25
N ALA A 128 10.36 -0.77 9.07
CA ALA A 128 10.47 -1.55 7.83
C ALA A 128 9.24 -2.43 7.55
N VAL A 129 8.63 -3.01 8.58
CA VAL A 129 7.41 -3.84 8.42
C VAL A 129 6.21 -2.95 8.20
N ALA A 130 6.06 -1.90 9.01
CA ALA A 130 4.94 -0.97 8.91
C ALA A 130 4.86 -0.33 7.52
N THR A 131 5.98 0.12 6.95
CA THR A 131 6.00 0.70 5.60
C THR A 131 5.79 -0.35 4.51
N ALA A 132 6.20 -1.61 4.72
CA ALA A 132 5.98 -2.67 3.75
C ALA A 132 4.49 -3.02 3.62
N ILE A 133 3.73 -2.95 4.72
CA ILE A 133 2.30 -3.21 4.75
C ILE A 133 1.49 -2.05 4.15
N LEU A 134 2.02 -0.83 4.16
CA LEU A 134 1.38 0.37 3.59
C LEU A 134 1.61 0.54 2.07
N LEU A 135 2.27 -0.42 1.41
CA LEU A 135 2.45 -0.42 -0.04
C LEU A 135 1.13 -0.72 -0.75
#